data_AF-A0A847E1V2-F1
#
_entry.id   AF-A0A847E1V2-F1
#
_cell.length_a   1.000
_cell.length_b   1.000
_cell.length_c   1.000
_cell.angle_alpha   90.00
_cell.angle_beta   90.00
_cell.angle_gamma   90.00
#
_symmetry.space_group_name_H-M   'P 1'
#
loop_
_entity.id
_entity.type
_entity.pdbx_description
1 polymer ?
#
loop_
_entity_poly.entity_id
_entity_poly.type
_entity_poly.pdbx_seq_one_letter_code
_entity_poly.pdbx_strand_id
1 'polypeptide(L)'
;MDAGADPLPPDTTYRPLPTLPFSTVKQNDEAMKPQVMERQRALLNQRYDLSDRPIPDVMMSGGRKAVQAGVRVKLPEGMTWESLAELSPEEIRNRNLLPEGFKPLPHVKQTAGGQVFPEPQIDAIQQMEQRELRRFDVDFDLPEHLTPEFPPPIFLTTRPELGDVSRGQLLTIRNFYEIMNGILTPVQMEGLRLLLTPFPQEEFNQTEDRKVAQQSLGVTCLDCHSNFHSNA
;
A
#
# COMPACT_ATOMS: atom_id res chain seq x y z
N MET A 1 35.91 2.91 29.25
CA MET A 1 35.20 2.08 28.27
C MET A 1 33.74 2.46 28.45
N ASP A 2 33.24 3.34 27.59
CA ASP A 2 31.84 3.76 27.65
C ASP A 2 30.96 2.58 27.22
N ALA A 3 29.99 2.23 28.06
CA ALA A 3 28.97 1.22 27.79
C ALA A 3 27.97 1.76 26.76
N GLY A 4 28.44 1.99 25.53
CA GLY A 4 27.61 2.42 24.41
C GLY A 4 26.81 1.26 23.82
N ALA A 5 25.88 0.68 24.59
CA ALA A 5 24.80 -0.22 24.15
C ALA A 5 24.05 -0.92 25.31
N ASP A 6 24.13 -0.46 26.57
CA ASP A 6 23.33 -1.08 27.63
C ASP A 6 21.84 -0.97 27.27
N PRO A 7 21.11 -2.10 27.16
CA PRO A 7 19.72 -2.06 26.75
C PRO A 7 18.92 -1.35 27.83
N LEU A 8 18.13 -0.35 27.41
CA LEU A 8 17.15 0.25 28.30
C LEU A 8 16.12 -0.82 28.73
N PRO A 9 15.55 -0.74 29.95
CA PRO A 9 14.62 -1.74 30.41
C PRO A 9 13.38 -1.84 29.47
N PRO A 10 12.77 -3.01 29.28
CA PRO A 10 11.76 -3.25 28.22
C PRO A 10 10.54 -2.31 28.25
N ASP A 11 10.26 -1.73 29.42
CA ASP A 11 9.21 -0.75 29.69
C ASP A 11 9.53 0.68 29.19
N THR A 12 10.76 0.92 28.73
CA THR A 12 11.19 2.20 28.12
C THR A 12 11.04 2.25 26.60
N THR A 13 10.60 1.14 25.99
CA THR A 13 10.28 1.11 24.56
C THR A 13 9.04 1.98 24.29
N TYR A 14 9.09 2.86 23.30
CA TYR A 14 7.95 3.76 22.95
C TYR A 14 6.67 2.98 22.58
N ARG A 15 6.82 1.70 22.18
CA ARG A 15 5.74 0.78 21.90
C ARG A 15 5.85 -0.38 22.90
N PRO A 16 4.89 -0.56 23.84
CA PRO A 16 4.97 -1.65 24.80
C PRO A 16 5.02 -2.99 24.06
N LEU A 17 5.95 -3.85 24.48
CA LEU A 17 6.06 -5.20 23.94
C LEU A 17 4.73 -5.95 24.09
N PRO A 18 4.37 -6.85 23.15
CA PRO A 18 3.13 -7.61 23.23
C PRO A 18 3.02 -8.35 24.57
N THR A 19 1.93 -8.10 25.30
CA THR A 19 1.69 -8.71 26.62
C THR A 19 0.85 -9.98 26.54
N LEU A 20 0.38 -10.35 25.34
CA LEU A 20 -0.46 -11.52 25.09
C LEU A 20 0.22 -12.49 24.12
N PRO A 21 -0.01 -13.81 24.25
CA PRO A 21 0.45 -14.78 23.25
C PRO A 21 -0.09 -14.47 21.85
N PHE A 22 0.73 -14.72 20.82
CA PHE A 22 0.36 -14.48 19.41
C PHE A 22 -0.98 -15.10 19.02
N SER A 23 -1.27 -16.34 19.46
CA SER A 23 -2.53 -17.03 19.15
C SER A 23 -3.76 -16.25 19.65
N THR A 24 -3.67 -15.67 20.85
CA THR A 24 -4.72 -14.83 21.42
C THR A 24 -4.86 -13.52 20.65
N VAL A 25 -3.75 -12.87 20.31
CA VAL A 25 -3.75 -11.62 19.52
C VAL A 25 -4.39 -11.87 18.15
N LYS A 26 -3.94 -12.92 17.44
CA LYS A 26 -4.47 -13.32 16.14
C LYS A 26 -5.98 -13.59 16.21
N GLN A 27 -6.44 -14.39 17.16
CA GLN A 27 -7.86 -14.70 17.33
C GLN A 27 -8.70 -13.44 17.56
N ASN A 28 -8.24 -12.54 18.44
CA ASN A 28 -8.95 -11.29 18.74
C ASN A 28 -9.00 -10.37 17.51
N ASP A 29 -7.88 -10.21 16.83
CA ASP A 29 -7.77 -9.35 15.66
C ASP A 29 -8.60 -9.87 14.48
N GLU A 30 -8.60 -11.19 14.23
CA GLU A 30 -9.46 -11.82 13.23
C GLU A 30 -10.94 -11.62 13.56
N ALA A 31 -11.33 -11.73 14.84
CA ALA A 31 -12.70 -11.48 15.27
C ALA A 31 -13.12 -10.00 15.11
N MET A 32 -12.20 -9.06 15.29
CA MET A 32 -12.47 -7.62 15.11
C MET A 32 -12.43 -7.16 13.65
N LYS A 33 -11.71 -7.87 12.77
CA LYS A 33 -11.47 -7.48 11.37
C LYS A 33 -12.75 -7.06 10.63
N PRO A 34 -13.90 -7.76 10.71
CA PRO A 34 -15.13 -7.34 10.03
C PRO A 34 -15.60 -5.94 10.45
N GLN A 35 -15.54 -5.62 11.75
CA GLN A 35 -15.95 -4.31 12.26
C GLN A 35 -14.97 -3.21 11.82
N VAL A 36 -13.67 -3.52 11.80
CA VAL A 36 -12.62 -2.59 11.33
C VAL A 36 -12.83 -2.25 9.85
N MET A 37 -13.05 -3.27 9.01
CA MET A 37 -13.28 -3.07 7.57
C MET A 37 -14.58 -2.33 7.29
N GLU A 38 -15.65 -2.61 8.02
CA GLU A 38 -16.93 -1.89 7.84
C GLU A 38 -16.81 -0.42 8.22
N ARG A 39 -16.14 -0.10 9.34
CA ARG A 39 -15.86 1.29 9.72
C ARG A 39 -15.07 2.03 8.63
N GLN A 40 -14.03 1.40 8.07
CA GLN A 40 -13.22 2.02 7.02
C GLN A 40 -14.02 2.21 5.74
N ARG A 41 -14.80 1.22 5.33
CA ARG A 41 -15.71 1.31 4.18
C ARG A 41 -16.72 2.44 4.34
N ALA A 42 -17.31 2.59 5.52
CA ALA A 42 -18.24 3.67 5.81
C ALA A 42 -17.56 5.05 5.69
N LEU A 43 -16.34 5.18 6.22
CA LEU A 43 -15.54 6.40 6.10
C LEU A 43 -15.22 6.75 4.64
N LEU A 44 -14.74 5.77 3.85
CA LEU A 44 -14.43 5.98 2.44
C LEU A 44 -15.69 6.39 1.66
N ASN A 45 -16.82 5.72 1.89
CA ASN A 45 -18.10 6.07 1.26
C ASN A 45 -18.63 7.44 1.67
N GLN A 46 -18.34 7.90 2.90
CA GLN A 46 -18.68 9.25 3.32
C GLN A 46 -17.86 10.30 2.57
N ARG A 47 -16.56 10.03 2.36
CA ARG A 47 -15.61 11.00 1.79
C ARG A 47 -15.56 10.99 0.27
N TYR A 48 -15.84 9.84 -0.35
CA TYR A 48 -15.58 9.62 -1.77
C TYR A 48 -16.74 8.95 -2.52
N ASP A 49 -16.82 9.21 -3.83
CA ASP A 49 -17.57 8.43 -4.80
C ASP A 49 -16.72 7.25 -5.29
N LEU A 50 -16.97 6.07 -4.73
CA LEU A 50 -16.26 4.84 -5.05
C LEU A 50 -16.82 4.08 -6.27
N SER A 51 -17.78 4.65 -7.02
CA SER A 51 -18.40 3.95 -8.15
C SER A 51 -17.40 3.65 -9.28
N ASP A 52 -17.59 2.53 -9.96
CA ASP A 52 -16.78 2.16 -11.13
C ASP A 52 -17.31 2.90 -12.37
N ARG A 53 -16.50 3.81 -12.91
CA ARG A 53 -16.82 4.67 -14.07
C ARG A 53 -15.60 4.76 -14.98
N PRO A 54 -15.28 3.69 -15.73
CA PRO A 54 -14.15 3.73 -16.65
C PRO A 54 -14.39 4.77 -17.75
N ILE A 55 -13.34 5.51 -18.13
CA ILE A 55 -13.36 6.38 -19.30
C ILE A 55 -13.29 5.49 -20.54
N PRO A 56 -14.24 5.61 -21.50
CA PRO A 56 -14.19 4.85 -22.73
C PRO A 56 -12.86 5.05 -23.47
N ASP A 57 -12.28 3.94 -23.93
CA ASP A 57 -11.05 3.92 -24.75
C ASP A 57 -9.80 4.54 -24.10
N VAL A 58 -9.80 4.80 -22.78
CA VAL A 58 -8.64 5.32 -22.05
C VAL A 58 -8.16 4.30 -21.02
N MET A 59 -6.96 3.77 -21.26
CA MET A 59 -6.31 2.78 -20.41
C MET A 59 -5.11 3.37 -19.68
N MET A 60 -4.74 2.78 -18.55
CA MET A 60 -3.43 2.99 -17.94
C MET A 60 -2.32 2.50 -18.87
N SER A 61 -1.08 2.90 -18.61
CA SER A 61 0.05 2.78 -19.55
C SER A 61 0.34 1.35 -20.04
N GLY A 62 0.04 0.33 -19.24
CA GLY A 62 0.19 -1.08 -19.59
C GLY A 62 -0.98 -1.66 -20.38
N GLY A 63 -2.05 -0.88 -20.58
CA GLY A 63 -3.21 -1.27 -21.38
C GLY A 63 -4.15 -2.27 -20.70
N ARG A 64 -3.99 -2.53 -19.39
CA ARG A 64 -4.71 -3.61 -18.67
C ARG A 64 -5.87 -3.11 -17.82
N LYS A 65 -5.86 -1.83 -17.44
CA LYS A 65 -6.86 -1.24 -16.57
C LYS A 65 -7.36 0.07 -17.15
N ALA A 66 -8.67 0.27 -17.16
CA ALA A 66 -9.26 1.52 -17.62
C ALA A 66 -9.00 2.64 -16.60
N VAL A 67 -8.77 3.86 -17.10
CA VAL A 67 -8.68 5.04 -16.25
C VAL A 67 -10.08 5.40 -15.78
N GLN A 68 -10.20 5.72 -14.49
CA GLN A 68 -11.47 6.04 -13.84
C GLN A 68 -11.84 7.52 -14.04
N ALA A 69 -13.09 7.79 -14.42
CA ALA A 69 -13.62 9.13 -14.69
C ALA A 69 -14.09 9.85 -13.42
N GLY A 70 -14.16 11.18 -13.48
CA GLY A 70 -14.86 11.99 -12.48
C GLY A 70 -14.09 12.26 -11.19
N VAL A 71 -14.49 13.33 -10.51
CA VAL A 71 -13.92 13.71 -9.21
C VAL A 71 -14.48 12.80 -8.12
N ARG A 72 -13.57 12.25 -7.30
CA ARG A 72 -13.93 11.27 -6.28
C ARG A 72 -14.32 11.91 -4.96
N VAL A 73 -13.80 13.09 -4.64
CA VAL A 73 -14.12 13.80 -3.39
C VAL A 73 -15.58 14.26 -3.41
N LYS A 74 -16.33 13.91 -2.36
CA LYS A 74 -17.68 14.41 -2.14
C LYS A 74 -17.64 15.81 -1.51
N LEU A 75 -18.45 16.71 -2.03
CA LEU A 75 -18.59 18.06 -1.50
C LEU A 75 -19.48 18.08 -0.25
N PRO A 76 -19.31 19.07 0.65
CA PRO A 76 -20.28 19.34 1.70
C PRO A 76 -21.68 19.53 1.12
N GLU A 77 -22.70 19.18 1.90
CA GLU A 77 -24.09 19.32 1.49
C GLU A 77 -24.42 20.75 1.05
N GLY A 78 -25.07 20.89 -0.11
CA GLY A 78 -25.45 22.19 -0.67
C GLY A 78 -24.33 22.98 -1.35
N MET A 79 -23.09 22.48 -1.40
CA MET A 79 -21.98 23.12 -2.12
C MET A 79 -21.81 22.55 -3.53
N THR A 80 -21.33 23.40 -4.46
CA THR A 80 -20.78 23.00 -5.76
C THR A 80 -19.30 23.38 -5.85
N TRP A 81 -18.61 22.88 -6.87
CA TRP A 81 -17.21 23.26 -7.11
C TRP A 81 -17.07 24.75 -7.40
N GLU A 82 -18.02 25.31 -8.14
CA GLU A 82 -18.09 26.74 -8.49
C GLU A 82 -18.31 27.58 -7.23
N SER A 83 -19.27 27.21 -6.38
CA SER A 83 -19.54 27.96 -5.14
C SER A 83 -18.38 27.90 -4.15
N LEU A 84 -17.61 26.80 -4.15
CA LEU A 84 -16.40 26.68 -3.31
C LEU A 84 -15.24 27.51 -3.86
N ALA A 85 -15.08 27.59 -5.19
CA ALA A 85 -14.01 28.34 -5.84
C ALA A 85 -14.15 29.86 -5.68
N GLU A 86 -15.36 30.36 -5.44
CA GLU A 86 -15.63 31.77 -5.16
C GLU A 86 -15.26 32.21 -3.73
N LEU A 87 -15.04 31.25 -2.81
CA LEU A 87 -14.73 31.55 -1.42
C LEU A 87 -13.22 31.69 -1.19
N SER A 88 -12.85 32.60 -0.30
CA SER A 88 -11.49 32.67 0.22
C SER A 88 -11.18 31.45 1.11
N PRO A 89 -9.89 31.08 1.27
CA PRO A 89 -9.48 30.01 2.20
C PRO A 89 -9.95 30.23 3.64
N GLU A 90 -10.02 31.49 4.09
CA GLU A 90 -10.51 31.85 5.43
C GLU A 90 -12.01 31.56 5.56
N GLU A 91 -12.82 31.87 4.56
CA GLU A 91 -14.25 31.55 4.56
C GLU A 91 -14.50 30.04 4.52
N ILE A 92 -13.74 29.31 3.71
CA ILE A 92 -13.81 27.84 3.66
C ILE A 92 -13.48 27.25 5.03
N ARG A 93 -12.43 27.75 5.69
CA ARG A 93 -12.03 27.30 7.03
C ARG A 93 -13.09 27.66 8.09
N ASN A 94 -13.50 28.93 8.15
CA ASN A 94 -14.42 29.43 9.17
C ASN A 94 -15.81 28.79 9.08
N ARG A 95 -16.24 28.42 7.87
CA ARG A 95 -17.52 27.74 7.62
C ARG A 95 -17.40 26.21 7.62
N ASN A 96 -16.20 25.66 7.86
CA ASN A 96 -15.90 24.23 7.81
C ASN A 96 -16.35 23.56 6.49
N LEU A 97 -16.04 24.20 5.37
CA LEU A 97 -16.46 23.77 4.02
C LEU A 97 -15.39 22.99 3.27
N LEU A 98 -14.21 22.75 3.85
CA LEU A 98 -13.20 21.93 3.21
C LEU A 98 -13.74 20.49 3.06
N PRO A 99 -13.88 19.97 1.82
CA PRO A 99 -14.38 18.61 1.62
C PRO A 99 -13.59 17.58 2.42
N GLU A 100 -14.29 16.66 3.09
CA GLU A 100 -13.67 15.65 3.95
C GLU A 100 -12.69 14.73 3.20
N GLY A 101 -12.88 14.55 1.90
CA GLY A 101 -11.97 13.79 1.04
C GLY A 101 -10.60 14.45 0.81
N PHE A 102 -10.40 15.72 1.18
CA PHE A 102 -9.07 16.35 1.17
C PHE A 102 -8.35 16.31 2.51
N LYS A 103 -9.03 15.84 3.57
CA LYS A 103 -8.39 15.64 4.87
C LYS A 103 -7.60 14.34 4.84
N PRO A 104 -6.53 14.21 5.66
CA PRO A 104 -5.75 12.99 5.73
C PRO A 104 -6.65 11.75 5.88
N LEU A 105 -6.42 10.75 5.04
CA LEU A 105 -7.11 9.47 5.13
C LEU A 105 -6.49 8.68 6.28
N PRO A 106 -7.25 8.33 7.33
CA PRO A 106 -6.71 7.48 8.38
C PRO A 106 -6.49 6.06 7.83
N HIS A 107 -5.39 5.44 8.27
CA HIS A 107 -5.15 4.02 8.14
C HIS A 107 -6.36 3.18 8.61
N VAL A 108 -6.64 2.10 7.89
CA VAL A 108 -7.75 1.14 8.12
C VAL A 108 -7.89 0.77 9.60
N LYS A 109 -6.76 0.52 10.25
CA LYS A 109 -6.63 0.28 11.68
C LYS A 109 -5.50 1.09 12.29
N GLN A 110 -5.82 2.29 12.77
CA GLN A 110 -4.86 3.22 13.38
C GLN A 110 -4.01 2.62 14.51
N THR A 111 -4.58 1.74 15.34
CA THR A 111 -3.86 1.15 16.48
C THR A 111 -2.73 0.22 16.09
N ALA A 112 -2.91 -0.55 15.01
CA ALA A 112 -1.87 -1.41 14.46
C ALA A 112 -0.93 -0.60 13.55
N GLY A 113 -1.50 0.26 12.70
CA GLY A 113 -0.76 0.97 11.66
C GLY A 113 -0.22 0.02 10.60
N GLY A 114 0.87 0.43 9.97
CA GLY A 114 1.70 -0.43 9.15
C GLY A 114 1.30 -0.56 7.68
N GLN A 115 1.95 -1.50 7.01
CA GLN A 115 1.73 -1.76 5.58
C GLN A 115 0.51 -2.66 5.38
N VAL A 116 -0.24 -2.43 4.29
CA VAL A 116 -1.36 -3.26 3.84
C VAL A 116 -1.31 -3.33 2.33
N PHE A 117 -1.34 -4.54 1.77
CA PHE A 117 -1.12 -4.77 0.33
C PHE A 117 -2.43 -5.14 -0.38
N PRO A 118 -2.64 -4.71 -1.64
CA PRO A 118 -3.77 -5.14 -2.45
C PRO A 118 -3.77 -6.65 -2.71
N GLU A 119 -4.97 -7.23 -2.84
CA GLU A 119 -5.16 -8.67 -3.06
C GLU A 119 -4.39 -9.25 -4.27
N PRO A 120 -4.40 -8.62 -5.46
CA PRO A 120 -3.64 -9.15 -6.61
C PRO A 120 -2.13 -9.26 -6.35
N GLN A 121 -1.59 -8.37 -5.51
CA GLN A 121 -0.19 -8.40 -5.13
C GLN A 121 0.10 -9.50 -4.11
N ILE A 122 -0.78 -9.67 -3.11
CA ILE A 122 -0.67 -10.76 -2.13
C ILE A 122 -0.60 -12.10 -2.86
N ASP A 123 -1.51 -12.33 -3.80
CA ASP A 123 -1.58 -13.58 -4.56
C ASP A 123 -0.34 -13.80 -5.44
N ALA A 124 0.13 -12.75 -6.13
CA ALA A 124 1.32 -12.84 -6.98
C ALA A 124 2.60 -13.15 -6.18
N ILE A 125 2.80 -12.48 -5.04
CA ILE A 125 3.98 -12.71 -4.18
C ILE A 125 3.90 -14.07 -3.50
N GLN A 126 2.71 -14.51 -3.05
CA GLN A 126 2.53 -15.86 -2.53
C GLN A 126 2.87 -16.91 -3.59
N GLN A 127 2.40 -16.74 -4.82
CA GLN A 127 2.67 -17.67 -5.91
C GLN A 127 4.17 -17.70 -6.26
N MET A 128 4.78 -16.53 -6.45
CA MET A 128 6.16 -16.42 -6.92
C MET A 128 7.15 -16.71 -5.80
N GLU A 129 7.02 -16.10 -4.64
CA GLU A 129 8.02 -16.12 -3.57
C GLU A 129 7.67 -17.06 -2.40
N GLN A 130 6.43 -17.54 -2.30
CA GLN A 130 5.91 -18.28 -1.13
C GLN A 130 6.00 -17.45 0.16
N ARG A 131 5.87 -16.13 0.02
CA ARG A 131 5.99 -15.16 1.10
C ARG A 131 4.62 -14.56 1.39
N GLU A 132 4.22 -14.63 2.66
CA GLU A 132 2.89 -14.20 3.08
C GLU A 132 2.84 -12.68 3.29
N LEU A 133 1.96 -12.01 2.53
CA LEU A 133 1.68 -10.58 2.64
C LEU A 133 0.29 -10.27 3.23
N ARG A 134 -0.54 -11.30 3.43
CA ARG A 134 -1.89 -11.15 3.96
C ARG A 134 -1.89 -10.92 5.45
N ARG A 135 -2.47 -9.79 5.85
CA ARG A 135 -2.73 -9.50 7.25
C ARG A 135 -3.99 -10.18 7.75
N PHE A 136 -3.92 -10.77 8.94
CA PHE A 136 -5.09 -11.39 9.58
C PHE A 136 -6.01 -10.35 10.24
N ASP A 137 -5.57 -9.10 10.39
CA ASP A 137 -6.28 -8.09 11.17
C ASP A 137 -6.95 -6.97 10.35
N VAL A 138 -6.53 -6.77 9.10
CA VAL A 138 -7.09 -5.82 8.12
C VAL A 138 -6.90 -6.32 6.70
N ASP A 139 -7.65 -5.74 5.76
CA ASP A 139 -7.42 -5.85 4.31
C ASP A 139 -7.18 -4.46 3.72
N PHE A 140 -6.69 -4.41 2.48
CA PHE A 140 -6.58 -3.18 1.73
C PHE A 140 -7.97 -2.57 1.47
N ASP A 141 -8.11 -1.26 1.64
CA ASP A 141 -9.42 -0.61 1.81
C ASP A 141 -9.96 0.05 0.53
N LEU A 142 -9.11 0.31 -0.46
CA LEU A 142 -9.57 0.83 -1.74
C LEU A 142 -10.08 -0.29 -2.65
N PRO A 143 -11.22 -0.07 -3.34
CA PRO A 143 -11.70 -0.96 -4.39
C PRO A 143 -10.67 -1.17 -5.50
N GLU A 144 -10.62 -2.37 -6.07
CA GLU A 144 -9.65 -2.71 -7.10
C GLU A 144 -9.72 -1.76 -8.30
N HIS A 145 -10.88 -1.38 -8.80
CA HIS A 145 -10.97 -0.47 -9.96
C HIS A 145 -10.36 0.92 -9.71
N LEU A 146 -10.11 1.30 -8.45
CA LEU A 146 -9.49 2.57 -8.05
C LEU A 146 -8.00 2.44 -7.73
N THR A 147 -7.43 1.24 -7.72
CA THR A 147 -5.98 1.05 -7.56
C THR A 147 -5.26 1.19 -8.91
N PRO A 148 -3.93 1.36 -8.92
CA PRO A 148 -3.14 1.27 -10.16
C PRO A 148 -3.32 -0.09 -10.88
N GLU A 149 -2.90 -0.16 -12.15
CA GLU A 149 -2.82 -1.44 -12.86
C GLU A 149 -1.73 -2.32 -12.26
N PHE A 150 -1.97 -3.63 -12.24
CA PHE A 150 -1.06 -4.58 -11.61
C PHE A 150 -0.73 -5.77 -12.54
N PRO A 151 0.55 -6.16 -12.67
CA PRO A 151 1.72 -5.39 -12.27
C PRO A 151 1.87 -4.14 -13.16
N PRO A 152 2.37 -3.01 -12.65
CA PRO A 152 2.57 -1.83 -13.49
C PRO A 152 3.74 -2.03 -14.46
N PRO A 153 3.67 -1.50 -15.69
CA PRO A 153 4.76 -1.61 -16.67
C PRO A 153 6.01 -0.85 -16.21
N ILE A 154 7.20 -1.27 -16.66
CA ILE A 154 8.47 -0.57 -16.38
C ILE A 154 8.97 0.08 -17.66
N PHE A 155 9.00 1.41 -17.71
CA PHE A 155 9.59 2.17 -18.82
C PHE A 155 10.91 2.80 -18.40
N LEU A 156 11.94 2.65 -19.23
CA LEU A 156 13.26 3.21 -18.96
C LEU A 156 13.44 4.55 -19.66
N THR A 157 13.73 5.60 -18.91
CA THR A 157 13.99 6.94 -19.46
C THR A 157 15.23 7.00 -20.35
N THR A 158 16.20 6.10 -20.13
CA THR A 158 17.44 6.00 -20.91
C THR A 158 17.33 5.11 -22.14
N ARG A 159 16.28 4.28 -22.22
CA ARG A 159 16.03 3.30 -23.29
C ARG A 159 14.54 3.27 -23.66
N PRO A 160 13.94 4.41 -24.06
CA PRO A 160 12.50 4.50 -24.31
C PRO A 160 12.02 3.59 -25.44
N GLU A 161 12.90 3.20 -26.36
CA GLU A 161 12.60 2.31 -27.48
C GLU A 161 12.29 0.87 -27.05
N LEU A 162 12.63 0.48 -25.82
CA LEU A 162 12.35 -0.86 -25.30
C LEU A 162 10.89 -1.03 -24.83
N GLY A 163 10.14 0.06 -24.66
CA GLY A 163 8.79 0.01 -24.11
C GLY A 163 8.75 -0.56 -22.68
N ASP A 164 7.76 -1.40 -22.38
CA ASP A 164 7.62 -2.07 -21.08
C ASP A 164 8.65 -3.20 -20.95
N VAL A 165 9.76 -2.94 -20.26
CA VAL A 165 10.82 -3.94 -20.03
C VAL A 165 10.38 -5.06 -19.09
N SER A 166 9.32 -4.85 -18.29
CA SER A 166 8.77 -5.91 -17.41
C SER A 166 8.06 -7.01 -18.20
N ARG A 167 7.68 -6.73 -19.46
CA ARG A 167 6.90 -7.64 -20.31
C ARG A 167 5.60 -8.10 -19.62
N GLY A 168 4.98 -7.20 -18.85
CA GLY A 168 3.79 -7.48 -18.05
C GLY A 168 3.98 -8.40 -16.86
N GLN A 169 5.22 -8.60 -16.40
CA GLN A 169 5.53 -9.41 -15.22
C GLN A 169 5.77 -8.53 -13.98
N LEU A 170 5.38 -9.04 -12.81
CA LEU A 170 5.82 -8.47 -11.54
C LEU A 170 7.31 -8.76 -11.37
N LEU A 171 8.10 -7.73 -11.11
CA LEU A 171 9.51 -7.84 -10.83
C LEU A 171 9.71 -8.36 -9.40
N THR A 172 10.39 -9.48 -9.26
CA THR A 172 10.65 -10.17 -7.99
C THR A 172 12.10 -10.62 -7.92
N ILE A 173 12.55 -11.04 -6.74
CA ILE A 173 13.91 -11.61 -6.59
C ILE A 173 14.14 -12.86 -7.46
N ARG A 174 13.07 -13.50 -7.96
CA ARG A 174 13.14 -14.72 -8.76
C ARG A 174 13.34 -14.50 -10.26
N ASN A 175 12.88 -13.38 -10.80
CA ASN A 175 12.89 -13.12 -12.24
C ASN A 175 13.68 -11.87 -12.64
N PHE A 176 14.14 -11.04 -11.69
CA PHE A 176 14.79 -9.77 -12.01
C PHE A 176 16.00 -9.89 -12.93
N TYR A 177 16.84 -10.91 -12.73
CA TYR A 177 18.02 -11.11 -13.56
C TYR A 177 17.62 -11.43 -15.00
N GLU A 178 16.67 -12.34 -15.21
CA GLU A 178 16.17 -12.68 -16.54
C GLU A 178 15.53 -11.47 -17.24
N ILE A 179 14.75 -10.68 -16.51
CA ILE A 179 14.06 -9.50 -17.06
C ILE A 179 15.05 -8.39 -17.42
N MET A 180 16.08 -8.16 -16.60
CA MET A 180 16.92 -6.97 -16.68
C MET A 180 18.31 -7.21 -17.29
N ASN A 181 18.70 -8.47 -17.52
CA ASN A 181 20.00 -8.80 -18.10
C ASN A 181 20.13 -8.25 -19.53
N GLY A 182 21.27 -7.59 -19.79
CA GLY A 182 21.50 -6.87 -21.05
C GLY A 182 20.84 -5.48 -21.13
N ILE A 183 20.02 -5.11 -20.14
CA ILE A 183 19.39 -3.78 -20.03
C ILE A 183 20.08 -2.96 -18.94
N LEU A 184 20.28 -3.54 -17.76
CA LEU A 184 20.95 -2.89 -16.63
C LEU A 184 22.45 -3.18 -16.60
N THR A 185 23.22 -2.21 -16.10
CA THR A 185 24.64 -2.42 -15.77
C THR A 185 24.79 -3.39 -14.59
N PRO A 186 25.95 -4.04 -14.41
CA PRO A 186 26.18 -4.93 -13.26
C PRO A 186 25.95 -4.25 -11.89
N VAL A 187 26.30 -2.96 -11.76
CA VAL A 187 26.09 -2.20 -10.52
C VAL A 187 24.60 -1.96 -10.26
N GLN A 188 23.84 -1.61 -11.29
CA GLN A 188 22.39 -1.44 -11.17
C GLN A 188 21.68 -2.76 -10.88
N MET A 189 22.16 -3.86 -11.47
CA MET A 189 21.63 -5.20 -11.20
C MET A 189 21.79 -5.57 -9.71
N GLU A 190 22.95 -5.25 -9.12
CA GLU A 190 23.19 -5.49 -7.69
C GLU A 190 22.31 -4.60 -6.81
N GLY A 191 22.17 -3.32 -7.16
CA GLY A 191 21.22 -2.42 -6.48
C GLY A 191 19.78 -2.94 -6.53
N LEU A 192 19.34 -3.42 -7.69
CA LEU A 192 18.01 -4.01 -7.87
C LEU A 192 17.83 -5.29 -7.03
N ARG A 193 18.84 -6.16 -6.98
CA ARG A 193 18.83 -7.35 -6.11
C ARG A 193 18.58 -6.98 -4.64
N LEU A 194 19.21 -5.90 -4.17
CA LEU A 194 19.02 -5.41 -2.80
C LEU A 194 17.59 -4.91 -2.58
N LEU A 195 17.03 -4.14 -3.50
CA LEU A 195 15.64 -3.65 -3.42
C LEU A 195 14.60 -4.77 -3.41
N LEU A 196 14.93 -5.91 -4.02
CA LEU A 196 14.10 -7.12 -4.10
C LEU A 196 14.39 -8.12 -2.97
N THR A 197 15.38 -7.86 -2.12
CA THR A 197 15.68 -8.76 -1.01
C THR A 197 14.70 -8.47 0.14
N PRO A 198 14.00 -9.48 0.67
CA PRO A 198 13.07 -9.27 1.78
C PRO A 198 13.82 -9.03 3.09
N PHE A 199 13.33 -8.07 3.87
CA PHE A 199 13.80 -7.79 5.22
C PHE A 199 12.62 -7.73 6.20
N PRO A 200 12.72 -8.32 7.40
CA PRO A 200 11.68 -8.24 8.42
C PRO A 200 11.37 -6.77 8.77
N GLN A 201 10.09 -6.41 8.69
CA GLN A 201 9.60 -5.06 9.00
C GLN A 201 8.26 -5.17 9.70
N GLU A 202 8.13 -4.50 10.85
CA GLU A 202 6.88 -4.33 11.61
C GLU A 202 5.91 -5.53 11.51
N GLU A 203 4.84 -5.46 10.71
CA GLU A 203 3.81 -6.49 10.61
C GLU A 203 4.27 -7.80 9.96
N PHE A 204 5.41 -7.78 9.27
CA PHE A 204 5.98 -8.86 8.48
C PHE A 204 7.32 -9.25 9.09
N ASN A 205 7.28 -10.00 10.19
CA ASN A 205 8.49 -10.40 10.92
C ASN A 205 8.36 -11.81 11.53
N GLN A 206 9.35 -12.21 12.34
CA GLN A 206 9.40 -13.51 13.02
C GLN A 206 8.75 -13.53 14.41
N THR A 207 8.48 -12.36 15.00
CA THR A 207 8.03 -12.18 16.38
C THR A 207 6.51 -12.10 16.49
N GLU A 208 6.02 -12.01 17.72
CA GLU A 208 4.61 -12.07 18.10
C GLU A 208 3.81 -10.78 17.84
N ASP A 209 4.48 -9.69 17.49
CA ASP A 209 3.87 -8.42 17.08
C ASP A 209 3.49 -8.40 15.58
N ARG A 210 3.92 -9.39 14.80
CA ARG A 210 3.52 -9.55 13.38
C ARG A 210 2.00 -9.58 13.20
N LYS A 211 1.55 -9.18 12.01
CA LYS A 211 0.14 -9.25 11.57
C LYS A 211 -0.12 -10.25 10.47
N VAL A 212 0.87 -11.08 10.14
CA VAL A 212 0.73 -12.25 9.26
C VAL A 212 0.67 -13.55 10.06
N ALA A 213 0.00 -14.57 9.54
CA ALA A 213 -0.25 -15.80 10.29
C ALA A 213 1.04 -16.58 10.61
N GLN A 214 1.91 -16.74 9.62
CA GLN A 214 3.19 -17.43 9.73
C GLN A 214 4.33 -16.42 9.95
N GLN A 215 5.45 -16.86 10.53
CA GLN A 215 6.65 -16.03 10.53
C GLN A 215 7.05 -15.66 9.10
N SER A 216 7.37 -14.39 8.87
CA SER A 216 7.70 -13.88 7.54
C SER A 216 9.19 -13.55 7.44
N LEU A 217 9.74 -13.71 6.22
CA LEU A 217 11.04 -13.15 5.86
C LEU A 217 10.98 -11.62 5.70
N GLY A 218 9.78 -11.05 5.77
CA GLY A 218 9.52 -9.62 5.70
C GLY A 218 9.06 -9.16 4.34
N VAL A 219 9.34 -7.90 4.03
CA VAL A 219 8.94 -7.24 2.78
C VAL A 219 10.15 -6.73 2.02
N THR A 220 9.99 -6.55 0.72
CA THR A 220 10.97 -5.95 -0.17
C THR A 220 10.64 -4.46 -0.38
N CYS A 221 11.61 -3.66 -0.82
CA CYS A 221 11.33 -2.27 -1.20
C CYS A 221 10.28 -2.20 -2.32
N LEU A 222 10.32 -3.16 -3.26
CA LEU A 222 9.36 -3.23 -4.37
C LEU A 222 8.01 -3.87 -3.99
N ASP A 223 7.79 -4.30 -2.74
CA ASP A 223 6.43 -4.64 -2.31
C ASP A 223 5.58 -3.36 -2.22
N CYS A 224 6.09 -2.30 -1.58
CA CYS A 224 5.39 -1.01 -1.56
C CYS A 224 5.58 -0.21 -2.87
N HIS A 225 6.69 -0.47 -3.58
CA HIS A 225 7.02 0.17 -4.85
C HIS A 225 6.98 -0.81 -6.02
N SER A 226 5.87 -1.53 -6.19
CA SER A 226 5.72 -2.58 -7.22
C SER A 226 6.13 -2.07 -8.60
N ASN A 227 7.12 -2.72 -9.21
CA ASN A 227 7.71 -2.30 -10.49
C ASN A 227 8.07 -0.79 -10.53
N PHE A 228 8.54 -0.23 -9.41
CA PHE A 228 8.88 1.18 -9.22
C PHE A 228 7.69 2.17 -9.23
N HIS A 229 6.47 1.68 -9.06
CA HIS A 229 5.25 2.48 -8.95
C HIS A 229 4.63 2.34 -7.57
N SER A 230 3.73 3.26 -7.18
CA SER A 230 2.87 3.01 -6.02
C SER A 230 2.01 1.78 -6.27
N ASN A 231 1.83 0.93 -5.26
CA ASN A 231 0.90 -0.21 -5.31
C ASN A 231 -0.53 0.17 -4.89
N ALA A 232 -0.74 1.43 -4.49
CA ALA A 232 -1.94 1.98 -3.89
C ALA A 232 -2.04 3.49 -4.14
#